data_AF-A0A7S2WTR5-F1
#
_entry.id   AF-A0A7S2WTR5-F1
#
_cell.length_a   1.000
_cell.length_b   1.000
_cell.length_c   1.000
_cell.angle_alpha   90.00
_cell.angle_beta   90.00
_cell.angle_gamma   90.00
#
_symmetry.space_group_name_H-M   'P 1'
#
loop_
_entity.id
_entity.type
_entity.pdbx_description
1 polymer ?
#
loop_
_entity_poly.entity_id
_entity_poly.type
_entity_poly.pdbx_seq_one_letter_code
_entity_poly.pdbx_strand_id
1 'polypeptide(L)'
;SDLKSNEDGVGLGGKYHVRESWKDVAVSVVMANLVFLPVFANLALQFGFLKATLILSYTYGLQSAIIIRSLLLQHLSEDIILKPVMTPDDDWYAMQVEASTSICAPLGKRQFIYGIGYQIEHHMFPCMSPQLLHEVRPIVMATAKEFGVTYNGFA
;
A
#
# COMPACT_ATOMS: atom_id res chain seq x y z
N SER A 1 -16.56 -25.49 13.48
CA SER A 1 -15.58 -25.86 14.53
C SER A 1 -14.95 -24.59 15.07
N ASP A 2 -15.36 -24.23 16.28
CA ASP A 2 -14.74 -23.30 17.24
C ASP A 2 -13.53 -22.46 16.76
N LEU A 3 -13.80 -21.27 16.19
CA LEU A 3 -12.89 -20.13 16.32
C LEU A 3 -13.16 -19.49 17.70
N LYS A 4 -12.70 -20.15 18.75
CA LYS A 4 -12.71 -19.61 20.11
C LYS A 4 -11.50 -18.69 20.27
N SER A 5 -11.81 -17.42 20.56
CA SER A 5 -11.01 -16.44 21.31
C SER A 5 -9.55 -16.19 20.89
N ASN A 6 -9.31 -15.04 20.26
CA ASN A 6 -8.30 -14.02 20.61
C ASN A 6 -6.82 -14.43 20.85
N GLU A 7 -6.35 -15.60 20.43
CA GLU A 7 -4.95 -16.00 20.64
C GLU A 7 -3.99 -15.54 19.52
N ASP A 8 -4.51 -15.20 18.34
CA ASP A 8 -3.75 -14.72 17.19
C ASP A 8 -3.62 -13.18 17.12
N GLY A 9 -4.25 -12.46 18.06
CA GLY A 9 -4.19 -11.00 18.12
C GLY A 9 -4.93 -10.28 17.00
N VAL A 10 -5.68 -11.00 16.17
CA VAL A 10 -6.49 -10.44 15.07
C VAL A 10 -7.96 -10.54 15.46
N GLY A 11 -8.42 -9.58 16.26
CA GLY A 11 -9.82 -9.54 16.71
C GLY A 11 -10.26 -8.14 17.12
N LEU A 12 -11.58 -7.89 17.04
CA LEU A 12 -12.26 -6.60 17.28
C LEU A 12 -12.06 -5.99 18.68
N GLY A 13 -11.29 -6.63 19.56
CA GLY A 13 -11.01 -6.17 20.94
C GLY A 13 -9.55 -5.83 21.24
N GLY A 14 -8.60 -6.09 20.33
CA GLY A 14 -7.19 -5.75 20.52
C GLY A 14 -6.93 -4.28 20.24
N LYS A 15 -6.45 -3.51 21.22
CA LYS A 15 -5.85 -2.19 20.92
C LYS A 15 -4.52 -2.43 20.22
N TYR A 16 -4.49 -2.21 18.91
CA TYR A 16 -3.23 -2.12 18.18
C TYR A 16 -2.45 -0.91 18.70
N HIS A 17 -1.36 -1.17 19.40
CA HIS A 17 -0.44 -0.13 19.80
C HIS A 17 0.49 0.14 18.62
N VAL A 18 0.24 1.25 17.91
CA VAL A 18 1.23 1.81 16.99
C VAL A 18 2.44 2.18 17.84
N ARG A 19 3.49 1.34 17.76
CA ARG A 19 4.74 1.58 18.46
C ARG A 19 5.63 2.40 17.55
N GLU A 20 5.28 3.68 17.39
CA GLU A 20 6.15 4.66 16.76
C GLU A 20 6.82 5.48 17.88
N SER A 21 8.14 5.34 18.01
CA SER A 21 8.90 6.16 18.95
C SER A 21 9.29 7.48 18.28
N TRP A 22 9.37 8.57 19.07
CA TRP A 22 10.04 9.80 18.63
C TRP A 22 11.46 9.55 18.09
N LYS A 23 12.13 8.48 18.56
CA LYS A 23 13.42 8.05 18.02
C LYS A 23 13.32 7.58 16.57
N ASP A 24 12.27 6.84 16.21
CA ASP A 24 12.06 6.31 14.86
C ASP A 24 11.79 7.48 13.88
N VAL A 25 10.98 8.45 14.32
CA VAL A 25 10.76 9.70 13.58
C VAL A 25 12.06 10.48 13.40
N ALA A 26 12.83 10.69 14.48
CA ALA A 26 14.08 11.43 14.43
C ALA A 26 15.12 10.74 13.51
N VAL A 27 15.27 9.42 13.60
CA VAL A 27 16.13 8.64 12.72
C VAL A 27 15.69 8.80 11.26
N SER A 28 14.38 8.71 10.99
CA SER A 28 13.86 8.86 9.62
C SER A 28 14.16 10.25 9.04
N VAL A 29 13.97 11.32 9.82
CA VAL A 29 14.29 12.69 9.41
C VAL A 29 15.79 12.86 9.15
N VAL A 30 16.65 12.33 10.02
CA VAL A 30 18.11 12.40 9.84
C VAL A 30 18.53 11.64 8.59
N MET A 31 18.08 10.39 8.43
CA MET A 31 18.42 9.55 7.28
C MET A 31 17.95 10.16 5.96
N ALA A 32 16.75 10.75 5.92
CA ALA A 32 16.28 11.48 4.75
C ALA A 32 17.21 12.67 4.42
N ASN A 33 17.55 13.49 5.41
CA ASN A 33 18.37 14.68 5.19
C ASN A 33 19.84 14.36 4.84
N LEU A 34 20.39 13.23 5.29
CA LEU A 34 21.74 12.78 4.89
C LEU A 34 21.86 12.56 3.38
N VAL A 35 20.78 12.22 2.71
CA VAL A 35 20.75 12.04 1.25
C VAL A 35 20.29 13.31 0.55
N PHE A 36 19.20 13.92 1.01
CA PHE A 36 18.57 15.01 0.26
C PHE A 36 19.26 16.36 0.43
N LEU A 37 19.90 16.66 1.57
CA LEU A 37 20.60 17.93 1.75
C LEU A 37 21.84 18.06 0.85
N PRO A 38 22.72 17.04 0.72
CA PRO A 38 23.83 17.11 -0.22
C PRO A 38 23.37 17.27 -1.68
N VAL A 39 22.29 16.57 -2.07
CA VAL A 39 21.69 16.70 -3.41
C VAL A 39 21.18 18.12 -3.63
N PHE A 40 20.42 18.67 -2.68
CA PHE A 40 19.94 20.05 -2.76
C PHE A 40 21.08 21.06 -2.83
N ALA A 41 22.09 20.93 -1.96
CA ALA A 41 23.24 21.83 -1.93
C ALA A 41 23.99 21.79 -3.27
N ASN A 42 24.21 20.61 -3.85
CA ASN A 42 24.86 20.47 -5.14
C ASN A 42 24.04 21.12 -6.27
N LEU A 43 22.73 20.90 -6.32
CA LEU A 43 21.84 21.57 -7.27
C LEU A 43 21.83 23.09 -7.10
N ALA A 44 21.83 23.58 -5.85
CA ALA A 44 21.83 25.00 -5.54
C ALA A 44 23.15 25.67 -5.95
N LEU A 45 24.28 24.99 -5.77
CA LEU A 45 25.59 25.46 -6.21
C LEU A 45 25.72 25.50 -7.75
N GLN A 46 25.11 24.55 -8.46
CA GLN A 46 25.19 24.48 -9.93
C GLN A 46 24.20 25.42 -10.64
N PHE A 47 22.96 25.49 -10.14
CA PHE A 47 21.85 26.14 -10.86
C PHE A 47 21.28 27.36 -10.12
N GLY A 48 21.73 27.63 -8.90
CA GLY A 48 21.18 28.66 -8.02
C GLY A 48 19.98 28.14 -7.21
N PHE A 49 19.77 28.78 -6.04
CA PHE A 49 18.77 28.36 -5.05
C PHE A 49 17.36 28.19 -5.62
N LEU A 50 16.86 29.16 -6.40
CA LEU A 50 15.51 29.12 -6.93
C LEU A 50 15.28 27.93 -7.87
N LYS A 51 16.23 27.67 -8.79
CA LYS A 51 16.12 26.55 -9.73
C LYS A 51 16.21 25.21 -9.00
N ALA A 52 17.11 25.09 -8.03
CA ALA A 52 17.23 23.88 -7.21
C ALA A 52 15.93 23.57 -6.46
N THR A 53 15.28 24.58 -5.87
CA THR A 53 13.98 24.45 -5.21
C THR A 53 12.90 24.00 -6.19
N LEU A 54 12.82 24.61 -7.38
CA LEU A 54 11.82 24.22 -8.38
C LEU A 54 12.02 22.79 -8.88
N ILE A 55 13.26 22.36 -9.11
CA ILE A 55 13.59 20.98 -9.53
C ILE A 55 13.17 19.96 -8.47
N LEU A 56 13.50 20.21 -7.20
CA LEU A 56 13.10 19.31 -6.11
C LEU A 56 11.57 19.30 -5.94
N SER A 57 10.93 20.46 -5.91
CA SER A 57 9.47 20.55 -5.79
C SER A 57 8.75 19.83 -6.93
N TYR A 58 9.24 19.97 -8.17
CA TYR A 58 8.71 19.23 -9.31
C TYR A 58 8.88 17.72 -9.13
N THR A 59 10.05 17.27 -8.68
CA THR A 59 10.35 15.85 -8.46
C THR A 59 9.44 15.24 -7.39
N TYR A 60 9.29 15.90 -6.23
CA TYR A 60 8.40 15.47 -5.16
C TYR A 60 6.92 15.53 -5.58
N GLY A 61 6.54 16.55 -6.36
CA GLY A 61 5.19 16.66 -6.93
C GLY A 61 4.88 15.49 -7.87
N LEU A 62 5.81 15.14 -8.75
CA LEU A 62 5.67 14.00 -9.66
C LEU A 62 5.59 12.67 -8.89
N GLN A 63 6.45 12.46 -7.89
CA GLN A 63 6.40 11.27 -7.03
C GLN A 63 5.06 11.17 -6.31
N SER A 64 4.58 12.26 -5.71
CA SER A 64 3.29 12.31 -5.01
C SER A 64 2.14 12.00 -5.95
N ALA A 65 2.16 12.55 -7.16
CA ALA A 65 1.15 12.27 -8.18
C ALA A 65 1.11 10.78 -8.58
N ILE A 66 2.27 10.13 -8.69
CA ILE A 66 2.37 8.69 -8.98
C ILE A 66 1.77 7.85 -7.84
N ILE A 67 2.09 8.19 -6.57
CA ILE A 67 1.57 7.48 -5.40
C ILE A 67 0.04 7.64 -5.31
N ILE A 68 -0.46 8.88 -5.39
CA ILE A 68 -1.90 9.16 -5.33
C ILE A 68 -2.64 8.46 -6.46
N ARG A 69 -2.12 8.56 -7.69
CA ARG A 69 -2.74 7.87 -8.84
C ARG A 69 -2.80 6.36 -8.62
N SER A 70 -1.74 5.76 -8.08
CA SER A 70 -1.71 4.32 -7.81
C SER A 70 -2.78 3.94 -6.78
N LEU A 71 -2.87 4.67 -5.66
CA LEU A 71 -3.89 4.45 -4.64
C LEU A 71 -5.32 4.65 -5.16
N LEU A 72 -5.55 5.71 -5.94
CA LEU A 72 -6.89 5.98 -6.50
C LEU A 72 -7.32 4.90 -7.48
N LEU A 73 -6.43 4.42 -8.36
CA LEU A 73 -6.74 3.34 -9.31
C LEU A 73 -7.13 2.02 -8.62
N GLN A 74 -6.67 1.80 -7.38
CA GLN A 74 -6.93 0.58 -6.63
C GLN A 74 -8.25 0.60 -5.86
N HIS A 75 -8.82 1.79 -5.65
CA HIS A 75 -10.07 1.99 -4.91
C HIS A 75 -11.21 2.56 -5.77
N LEU A 76 -10.90 3.19 -6.90
CA LEU A 76 -11.85 3.83 -7.82
C LEU A 76 -11.85 3.17 -9.20
N SER A 77 -11.71 1.84 -9.26
CA SER A 77 -11.97 1.13 -10.51
C SER A 77 -13.48 1.03 -10.74
N GLU A 78 -13.93 1.40 -11.94
CA GLU A 78 -15.36 1.46 -12.32
C GLU A 78 -16.05 0.08 -12.25
N ASP A 79 -15.26 -1.00 -12.28
CA ASP A 79 -15.73 -2.39 -12.25
C ASP A 79 -15.93 -2.95 -10.83
N ILE A 80 -15.72 -2.13 -9.81
CA ILE A 80 -15.83 -2.53 -8.41
C ILE A 80 -17.30 -2.57 -7.98
N ILE A 81 -17.76 -3.73 -7.51
CA ILE A 81 -19.10 -3.88 -6.93
C ILE A 81 -19.10 -3.24 -5.53
N LEU A 82 -19.65 -2.04 -5.42
CA LEU A 82 -19.87 -1.40 -4.12
C LEU A 82 -21.14 -1.97 -3.49
N LYS A 83 -20.99 -2.86 -2.51
CA LYS A 83 -22.07 -3.18 -1.56
C LYS A 83 -22.05 -2.12 -0.44
N PRO A 84 -23.03 -1.20 -0.38
CA PRO A 84 -23.02 -0.10 0.59
C PRO A 84 -23.33 -0.55 2.03
N VAL A 85 -23.91 -1.75 2.21
CA VAL A 85 -24.30 -2.30 3.51
C VAL A 85 -23.95 -3.78 3.55
N MET A 86 -23.14 -4.18 4.54
CA MET A 86 -22.85 -5.57 4.85
C MET A 86 -24.02 -6.17 5.62
N THR A 87 -24.55 -7.28 5.14
CA THR A 87 -25.52 -8.11 5.84
C THR A 87 -24.80 -9.22 6.61
N PRO A 88 -25.43 -9.86 7.61
CA PRO A 88 -24.83 -10.99 8.32
C PRO A 88 -24.45 -12.19 7.44
N ASP A 89 -25.05 -12.30 6.24
CA ASP A 89 -24.78 -13.35 5.27
C ASP A 89 -23.61 -13.02 4.34
N ASP A 90 -23.09 -11.79 4.37
CA ASP A 90 -21.97 -11.37 3.53
C ASP A 90 -20.63 -11.74 4.17
N ASP A 91 -19.73 -12.32 3.37
CA ASP A 91 -18.35 -12.59 3.78
C ASP A 91 -17.50 -11.31 3.64
N TRP A 92 -16.90 -10.89 4.76
CA TRP A 92 -16.08 -9.68 4.82
C TRP A 92 -14.89 -9.75 3.87
N TYR A 93 -14.22 -10.91 3.79
CA TYR A 93 -13.04 -11.09 2.96
C TYR A 93 -13.39 -11.12 1.48
N ALA A 94 -14.48 -11.80 1.10
CA ALA A 94 -14.97 -11.78 -0.27
C ALA A 94 -15.24 -10.35 -0.74
N MET A 95 -15.87 -9.53 0.09
CA MET A 95 -16.09 -8.13 -0.23
C MET A 95 -14.80 -7.32 -0.33
N GLN A 96 -13.78 -7.57 0.49
CA GLN A 96 -12.48 -6.86 0.32
C GLN A 96 -11.84 -7.15 -1.03
N VAL A 97 -11.94 -8.39 -1.50
CA VAL A 97 -11.40 -8.82 -2.81
C VAL A 97 -12.17 -8.19 -3.96
N GLU A 98 -13.51 -8.17 -3.89
CA GLU A 98 -14.36 -7.60 -4.94
C GLU A 98 -14.38 -6.07 -4.93
N ALA A 99 -14.24 -5.46 -3.75
CA ALA A 99 -14.28 -4.01 -3.52
C ALA A 99 -12.93 -3.30 -3.78
N SER A 100 -11.87 -4.05 -4.06
CA SER A 100 -10.51 -3.52 -4.22
C SER A 100 -9.87 -4.03 -5.50
N THR A 101 -8.82 -3.34 -5.97
CA THR A 101 -8.04 -3.78 -7.12
C THR A 101 -6.55 -3.76 -6.80
N SER A 102 -5.82 -4.79 -7.22
CA SER A 102 -4.34 -4.82 -7.12
C SER A 102 -3.69 -4.50 -8.47
N ILE A 103 -2.65 -3.67 -8.49
CA ILE A 103 -1.90 -3.31 -9.69
C ILE A 103 -0.62 -4.14 -9.72
N CYS A 104 -0.42 -4.93 -10.77
CA CYS A 104 0.83 -5.64 -10.99
C CYS A 104 1.86 -4.68 -11.61
N ALA A 105 3.03 -4.54 -10.99
CA ALA A 105 4.19 -4.03 -11.71
C ALA A 105 4.88 -5.21 -12.44
N PRO A 106 5.41 -5.00 -13.66
CA PRO A 106 6.37 -5.92 -14.27
C PRO A 106 7.53 -6.24 -13.30
N LEU A 107 8.14 -7.43 -13.42
CA LEU A 107 9.12 -7.96 -12.45
C LEU A 107 10.22 -6.94 -12.05
N GLY A 108 10.74 -6.16 -13.01
CA GLY A 108 11.79 -5.16 -12.76
C GLY A 108 11.30 -3.82 -12.19
N LYS A 109 9.99 -3.59 -12.11
CA LYS A 109 9.36 -2.37 -11.57
C LYS A 109 8.66 -2.60 -10.23
N ARG A 110 8.61 -3.85 -9.76
CA ARG A 110 7.91 -4.29 -8.54
C ARG A 110 8.39 -3.56 -7.28
N GLN A 111 9.67 -3.21 -7.25
CA GLN A 111 10.31 -2.47 -6.17
C GLN A 111 9.81 -1.02 -6.05
N PHE A 112 9.38 -0.41 -7.17
CA PHE A 112 8.91 0.98 -7.21
C PHE A 112 7.44 1.11 -6.81
N ILE A 113 6.64 0.06 -7.03
CA ILE A 113 5.25 0.04 -6.61
C ILE A 113 5.14 -0.39 -5.13
N TYR A 114 6.12 -1.16 -4.62
CA TYR A 114 6.18 -1.65 -3.23
C TYR A 114 4.83 -2.29 -2.79
N GLY A 115 4.55 -2.45 -1.50
CA GLY A 115 3.25 -2.99 -1.05
C GLY A 115 2.03 -2.18 -1.47
N ILE A 116 2.25 -0.95 -1.95
CA ILE A 116 1.20 -0.05 -2.45
C ILE A 116 0.49 -0.68 -3.65
N GLY A 117 1.11 -1.59 -4.41
CA GLY A 117 0.49 -2.27 -5.56
C GLY A 117 -0.46 -3.41 -5.20
N TYR A 118 -0.44 -3.88 -3.97
CA TYR A 118 -1.08 -5.13 -3.54
C TYR A 118 -2.22 -4.86 -2.57
N GLN A 119 -3.20 -4.04 -2.99
CA GLN A 119 -4.25 -3.55 -2.09
C GLN A 119 -5.15 -4.69 -1.60
N ILE A 120 -5.52 -5.63 -2.47
CA ILE A 120 -6.30 -6.81 -2.07
C ILE A 120 -5.54 -7.59 -0.99
N GLU A 121 -4.27 -7.92 -1.25
CA GLU A 121 -3.46 -8.69 -0.30
C GLU A 121 -3.20 -7.90 0.99
N HIS A 122 -3.06 -6.58 0.92
CA HIS A 122 -2.90 -5.71 2.08
C HIS A 122 -4.13 -5.73 2.99
N HIS A 123 -5.35 -5.70 2.43
CA HIS A 123 -6.58 -5.80 3.22
C HIS A 123 -6.79 -7.20 3.80
N MET A 124 -6.41 -8.24 3.07
CA MET A 124 -6.51 -9.63 3.52
C MET A 124 -5.49 -9.94 4.64
N PHE A 125 -4.29 -9.36 4.55
CA PHE A 125 -3.17 -9.62 5.46
C PHE A 125 -2.53 -8.32 5.95
N PRO A 126 -3.22 -7.48 6.74
CA PRO A 126 -2.75 -6.15 7.14
C PRO A 126 -1.47 -6.19 7.99
N CYS A 127 -1.20 -7.31 8.67
CA CYS A 127 0.00 -7.52 9.46
C CYS A 127 1.19 -8.08 8.65
N MET A 128 0.97 -8.48 7.39
CA MET A 128 2.03 -9.02 6.55
C MET A 128 2.93 -7.89 6.04
N SER A 129 4.24 -8.16 6.02
CA SER A 129 5.22 -7.25 5.43
C SER A 129 4.84 -6.92 3.98
N PRO A 130 4.82 -5.63 3.58
CA PRO A 130 4.59 -5.18 2.21
C PRO A 130 5.42 -5.92 1.15
N GLN A 131 6.63 -6.33 1.53
CA GLN A 131 7.55 -7.08 0.68
C GLN A 131 7.07 -8.50 0.38
N LEU A 132 6.24 -9.10 1.22
CA LEU A 132 5.76 -10.48 1.07
C LEU A 132 4.41 -10.58 0.36
N LEU A 133 3.68 -9.46 0.22
CA LEU A 133 2.35 -9.43 -0.42
C LEU A 133 2.39 -9.99 -1.86
N HIS A 134 3.53 -9.87 -2.51
CA HIS A 134 3.73 -10.38 -3.85
C HIS A 134 3.79 -11.91 -3.96
N GLU A 135 4.17 -12.58 -2.86
CA GLU A 135 4.27 -14.04 -2.74
C GLU A 135 2.91 -14.65 -2.41
N VAL A 136 2.11 -13.97 -1.60
CA VAL A 136 0.77 -14.44 -1.23
C VAL A 136 -0.27 -14.20 -2.31
N ARG A 137 -0.09 -13.18 -3.17
CA ARG A 137 -1.00 -12.88 -4.30
C ARG A 137 -1.46 -14.11 -5.11
N PRO A 138 -0.58 -14.98 -5.64
CA PRO A 138 -1.04 -16.15 -6.40
C PRO A 138 -1.93 -17.09 -5.59
N ILE A 139 -1.71 -17.18 -4.27
CA ILE A 139 -2.55 -17.97 -3.35
C ILE A 139 -3.92 -17.31 -3.20
N VAL A 140 -3.95 -15.98 -3.01
CA VAL A 140 -5.21 -15.22 -2.93
C VAL A 140 -6.01 -15.34 -4.22
N MET A 141 -5.37 -15.22 -5.37
CA MET A 141 -6.04 -15.37 -6.68
C MET A 141 -6.60 -16.78 -6.89
N ALA A 142 -5.85 -17.83 -6.51
CA ALA A 142 -6.31 -19.21 -6.60
C ALA A 142 -7.51 -19.46 -5.68
N THR A 143 -7.44 -18.94 -4.45
CA THR A 143 -8.51 -19.04 -3.45
C THR A 143 -9.76 -18.29 -3.91
N ALA A 144 -9.63 -17.06 -4.40
CA ALA A 144 -10.76 -16.29 -4.94
C ALA A 144 -11.48 -17.08 -6.05
N LYS A 145 -10.72 -17.71 -6.95
CA LYS A 145 -11.27 -18.59 -8.00
C LYS A 145 -11.98 -19.82 -7.43
N GLU A 146 -11.44 -20.47 -6.41
CA GLU A 146 -12.06 -21.62 -5.75
C GLU A 146 -13.42 -21.28 -5.15
N PHE A 147 -13.54 -20.10 -4.54
CA PHE A 147 -14.77 -19.63 -3.89
C PHE A 147 -15.70 -18.83 -4.82
N GLY A 148 -15.35 -18.68 -6.10
CA GLY A 148 -16.16 -17.93 -7.08
C GLY A 148 -16.19 -16.42 -6.85
N VAL A 149 -15.19 -15.87 -6.15
CA VAL A 149 -15.03 -14.44 -5.84
C VAL A 149 -14.24 -13.76 -6.95
N THR A 150 -14.69 -12.59 -7.39
CA THR A 150 -14.03 -11.85 -8.48
C THR A 150 -12.76 -11.15 -7.97
N TYR A 151 -11.59 -11.58 -8.45
CA TYR A 151 -10.32 -10.91 -8.18
C TYR A 151 -10.03 -9.86 -9.27
N ASN A 152 -10.03 -8.58 -8.90
CA ASN A 152 -9.74 -7.48 -9.81
C ASN A 152 -8.23 -7.16 -9.79
N GLY A 153 -7.54 -7.39 -10.91
CA GLY A 153 -6.11 -7.12 -11.01
C GLY A 153 -5.69 -6.60 -12.38
N PHE A 154 -4.99 -5.47 -12.41
CA PHE A 154 -4.39 -4.95 -13.63
C PHE A 154 -2.96 -5.49 -13.81
N ALA A 155 -2.57 -5.74 -15.06
CA ALA A 155 -1.23 -6.21 -15.45
C ALA A 155 -0.33 -5.06 -15.90
#